data_AF-X1AK07-F1
#
_entry.id   AF-X1AK07-F1
#
_cell.length_a   1.000
_cell.length_b   1.000
_cell.length_c   1.000
_cell.angle_alpha   90.00
_cell.angle_beta   90.00
_cell.angle_gamma   90.00
#
_symmetry.space_group_name_H-M   'P 1'
#
loop_
_entity.id
_entity.type
_entity.pdbx_description
1 polymer ?
#
loop_
_entity_poly.entity_id
_entity_poly.type
_entity_poly.pdbx_seq_one_letter_code
_entity_poly.pdbx_strand_id
1 'polypeptide(L)'
;NLNIKEEDIVDLHISTDKTVQMEYIVNKYGVKFEGIHFLDDNLSQLLAVRPLGVNVYLASWGYCTEEQKNFAKKSSDINFLTEENMYSMLSEALY
;
A
#
# COMPACT_ATOMS: atom_id res chain seq x y z
N ASN A 1 -4.22 -13.73 -16.86
CA ASN A 1 -4.16 -14.46 -15.58
C ASN A 1 -3.00 -13.92 -14.77
N LEU A 2 -3.29 -13.37 -13.58
CA LEU A 2 -2.27 -13.08 -12.59
C LEU A 2 -1.84 -14.42 -11.98
N ASN A 3 -0.54 -14.73 -12.00
CA ASN A 3 0.01 -15.94 -11.40
C ASN A 3 0.52 -15.60 -9.99
N ILE A 4 -0.39 -15.50 -9.03
CA ILE A 4 -0.08 -15.25 -7.62
C ILE A 4 0.00 -16.60 -6.93
N LYS A 5 1.11 -16.90 -6.25
CA LYS A 5 1.20 -18.13 -5.46
C LYS A 5 0.41 -17.95 -4.16
N GLU A 6 -0.22 -19.02 -3.69
CA GLU A 6 -0.98 -19.00 -2.43
C GLU A 6 -0.10 -18.59 -1.24
N GLU A 7 1.16 -19.03 -1.22
CA GLU A 7 2.12 -18.60 -0.19
C GLU A 7 2.35 -17.09 -0.18
N ASP A 8 2.11 -16.39 -1.28
CA ASP A 8 2.28 -14.93 -1.36
C ASP A 8 1.04 -14.15 -0.86
N ILE A 9 -0.06 -14.84 -0.53
CA ILE A 9 -1.30 -14.23 -0.03
C ILE A 9 -1.21 -14.04 1.49
N VAL A 10 -1.28 -12.78 1.93
CA VAL A 10 -1.37 -12.42 3.36
C VAL A 10 -2.81 -12.07 3.69
N ASP A 11 -3.44 -12.88 4.53
CA ASP A 11 -4.85 -12.75 4.89
C ASP A 11 -5.07 -12.72 6.42
N LEU A 12 -6.32 -12.98 6.83
CA LEU A 12 -6.77 -12.97 8.22
C LEU A 12 -6.10 -14.05 9.08
N HIS A 13 -5.51 -15.10 8.50
CA HIS A 13 -4.76 -16.10 9.25
C HIS A 13 -3.45 -15.55 9.83
N ILE A 14 -2.92 -14.49 9.22
CA ILE A 14 -1.73 -13.78 9.72
C ILE A 14 -2.14 -12.73 10.76
N SER A 15 -2.99 -11.77 10.36
CA SER A 15 -3.51 -10.71 11.25
C SER A 15 -4.55 -9.87 10.53
N THR A 16 -5.39 -9.15 11.28
CA THR A 16 -6.17 -8.01 10.75
C THR A 16 -5.40 -6.69 10.76
N ASP A 17 -4.33 -6.61 11.56
CA ASP A 17 -3.46 -5.43 11.68
C ASP A 17 -2.47 -5.40 10.52
N LYS A 18 -2.55 -4.35 9.69
CA LYS A 18 -1.66 -4.16 8.54
C LYS A 18 -0.20 -4.00 8.94
N THR A 19 0.09 -3.44 10.11
CA THR A 19 1.45 -3.32 10.65
C THR A 19 2.08 -4.69 10.84
N VAL A 20 1.33 -5.61 11.47
CA VAL A 20 1.74 -7.01 11.68
C VAL A 20 1.89 -7.74 10.33
N GLN A 21 1.01 -7.46 9.37
CA GLN A 21 1.13 -8.02 8.02
C GLN A 21 2.40 -7.52 7.30
N MET A 22 2.78 -6.25 7.43
CA MET A 22 4.03 -5.71 6.85
C MET A 22 5.27 -6.35 7.51
N GLU A 23 5.27 -6.50 8.84
CA GLU A 23 6.34 -7.21 9.56
C GLU A 23 6.47 -8.67 9.11
N TYR A 24 5.34 -9.36 8.90
CA TYR A 24 5.33 -10.71 8.36
C TYR A 24 5.98 -10.77 6.96
N ILE A 25 5.65 -9.83 6.07
CA ILE A 25 6.24 -9.75 4.71
C ILE A 25 7.76 -9.53 4.78
N VAL A 26 8.21 -8.59 5.60
CA VAL A 26 9.65 -8.32 5.84
C VAL A 26 10.38 -9.60 6.26
N ASN A 27 9.83 -10.31 7.26
CA ASN A 27 10.43 -11.53 7.79
C ASN A 27 10.42 -12.68 6.77
N LYS A 28 9.32 -12.85 6.05
CA LYS A 28 9.13 -13.95 5.09
C LYS A 28 10.05 -13.84 3.88
N TYR A 29 10.20 -12.63 3.33
CA TYR A 29 10.93 -12.41 2.09
C TYR A 29 12.32 -11.82 2.29
N GLY A 30 12.69 -11.44 3.52
CA GLY A 30 13.97 -10.81 3.82
C GLY A 30 14.13 -9.43 3.16
N VAL A 31 13.02 -8.73 2.95
CA VAL A 31 12.98 -7.38 2.37
C VAL A 31 12.97 -6.33 3.48
N LYS A 32 13.28 -5.07 3.16
CA LYS A 32 13.11 -3.95 4.11
C LYS A 32 11.75 -3.29 3.91
N PHE A 33 11.26 -2.55 4.91
CA PHE A 33 9.99 -1.83 4.79
C PHE A 33 9.99 -0.83 3.62
N GLU A 34 11.11 -0.15 3.38
CA GLU A 34 11.24 0.82 2.29
C GLU A 34 11.18 0.17 0.90
N GLY A 35 11.30 -1.16 0.81
CA GLY A 35 11.10 -1.94 -0.41
C GLY A 35 9.64 -2.38 -0.62
N ILE A 36 8.72 -2.07 0.29
CA ILE A 36 7.31 -2.41 0.18
C ILE A 36 6.54 -1.24 -0.45
N HIS A 37 5.73 -1.54 -1.46
CA HIS A 37 4.75 -0.62 -2.04
C HIS A 37 3.35 -1.07 -1.61
N PHE A 38 2.77 -0.35 -0.66
CA PHE A 38 1.46 -0.66 -0.08
C PHE A 38 0.37 0.24 -0.68
N LEU A 39 -0.58 -0.39 -1.37
CA LEU A 39 -1.70 0.26 -2.04
C LEU A 39 -3.02 -0.16 -1.37
N ASP A 40 -3.82 0.81 -0.97
CA ASP A 40 -5.13 0.61 -0.33
C ASP A 40 -6.05 1.80 -0.65
N ASP A 41 -7.37 1.59 -0.70
CA ASP A 41 -8.36 2.65 -0.86
C ASP A 41 -8.85 3.21 0.49
N ASN A 42 -8.38 2.63 1.60
CA ASN A 42 -8.63 3.09 2.96
C ASN A 42 -7.44 3.85 3.54
N LEU A 43 -7.56 5.18 3.62
CA LEU A 43 -6.53 6.06 4.15
C LEU A 43 -6.06 5.69 5.57
N SER A 44 -6.94 5.15 6.44
CA SER A 44 -6.53 4.81 7.81
C SER A 44 -5.52 3.66 7.84
N GLN A 45 -5.65 2.70 6.91
CA GLN A 45 -4.71 1.58 6.77
C GLN A 45 -3.34 2.08 6.28
N LEU A 46 -3.33 3.00 5.31
CA LEU A 46 -2.09 3.64 4.84
C LEU A 46 -1.39 4.38 5.98
N LEU A 47 -2.13 5.19 6.74
CA LEU A 47 -1.59 5.95 7.86
C LEU A 47 -1.06 5.06 8.99
N ALA A 48 -1.65 3.87 9.19
CA ALA A 48 -1.19 2.92 10.19
C ALA A 48 0.18 2.32 9.84
N VAL A 49 0.41 1.95 8.57
CA VAL A 49 1.68 1.33 8.14
C VAL A 49 2.76 2.34 7.74
N ARG A 50 2.38 3.57 7.37
CA ARG A 50 3.31 4.63 6.95
C ARG A 50 4.49 4.84 7.92
N PRO A 51 4.33 4.85 9.26
CA PRO A 51 5.45 5.02 10.19
C PRO A 51 6.54 3.93 10.10
N LEU A 52 6.25 2.79 9.48
CA LEU A 52 7.23 1.73 9.24
C LEU A 52 8.23 2.08 8.11
N GLY A 53 7.96 3.11 7.31
CA GLY A 53 8.78 3.48 6.15
C GLY A 53 8.37 2.83 4.83
N VAL A 54 7.19 2.17 4.78
CA VAL A 54 6.65 1.62 3.53
C VAL A 54 6.18 2.72 2.58
N ASN A 55 6.31 2.50 1.27
CA ASN A 55 5.80 3.42 0.26
C ASN A 55 4.28 3.26 0.18
N VAL A 56 3.52 4.27 0.62
CA VAL A 56 2.05 4.21 0.65
C VAL A 56 1.42 4.90 -0.55
N TYR A 57 0.38 4.27 -1.10
CA TYR A 57 -0.37 4.72 -2.26
C TYR A 57 -1.87 4.69 -1.96
N LEU A 58 -2.51 5.86 -1.99
CA LEU A 58 -3.96 5.93 -1.90
C LEU A 58 -4.58 5.72 -3.28
N ALA A 59 -5.27 4.60 -3.44
CA ALA A 59 -6.16 4.39 -4.58
C ALA A 59 -7.37 5.33 -4.46
N SER A 60 -7.50 6.29 -5.38
CA SER A 60 -8.60 7.26 -5.35
C SER A 60 -9.92 6.69 -5.87
N TRP A 61 -9.91 5.45 -6.35
CA TRP A 61 -11.08 4.68 -6.74
C TRP A 61 -11.53 3.76 -5.58
N GLY A 62 -12.71 3.15 -5.67
CA GLY A 62 -13.23 2.29 -4.61
C GLY A 62 -13.93 3.07 -3.49
N TYR A 63 -13.62 2.75 -2.24
CA TYR A 63 -14.30 3.27 -1.04
C TYR A 63 -13.71 4.59 -0.50
N CYS A 64 -12.67 5.13 -1.14
CA CYS A 64 -12.01 6.37 -0.72
C CYS A 64 -12.95 7.59 -0.80
N THR A 65 -13.12 8.33 0.30
CA THR A 65 -13.95 9.53 0.35
C THR A 65 -13.25 10.76 -0.26
N GLU A 66 -14.00 11.78 -0.67
CA GLU A 66 -13.42 13.04 -1.16
C GLU A 66 -12.54 13.75 -0.11
N GLU A 67 -12.88 13.61 1.18
CA GLU A 67 -12.05 14.13 2.27
C GLU A 67 -10.68 13.43 2.30
N GLN A 68 -10.66 12.10 2.19
CA GLN A 68 -9.43 11.31 2.14
C GLN A 68 -8.59 11.64 0.90
N LYS A 69 -9.23 11.83 -0.26
CA LYS A 69 -8.53 12.27 -1.50
C LYS A 69 -7.90 13.65 -1.30
N ASN A 70 -8.64 14.59 -0.72
CA ASN A 70 -8.14 15.94 -0.46
C ASN A 70 -7.01 15.96 0.57
N PHE A 71 -7.05 15.06 1.56
CA PHE A 71 -5.94 14.86 2.49
C PHE A 71 -4.69 14.37 1.75
N ALA A 72 -4.80 13.26 1.00
CA ALA A 72 -3.67 12.67 0.30
C ALA A 72 -3.04 13.63 -0.73
N LYS A 73 -3.84 14.41 -1.47
CA LYS A 73 -3.33 15.43 -2.40
C LYS A 73 -2.48 16.53 -1.73
N LYS A 74 -2.65 16.74 -0.43
CA LYS A 74 -1.91 17.75 0.36
C LYS A 74 -0.76 17.12 1.17
N SER A 75 -0.72 15.79 1.27
CA SER A 75 0.32 15.05 1.95
C SER A 75 1.54 14.88 1.03
N SER A 76 2.73 15.18 1.54
CA SER A 76 3.99 14.99 0.81
C SER A 76 4.47 13.53 0.80
N ASP A 77 3.86 12.69 1.63
CA ASP A 77 4.31 11.33 1.96
C ASP A 77 3.25 10.26 1.66
N ILE A 78 2.20 10.62 0.91
CA ILE A 78 1.19 9.70 0.38
C ILE A 78 1.11 9.90 -1.13
N ASN A 79 1.35 8.84 -1.88
CA ASN A 79 1.23 8.86 -3.32
C ASN A 79 -0.26 8.78 -3.71
N PHE A 80 -0.79 9.83 -4.31
CA PHE A 80 -2.18 9.87 -4.75
C PHE A 80 -2.33 9.19 -6.13
N LEU A 81 -2.98 8.03 -6.16
CA LEU A 81 -3.21 7.29 -7.40
C LEU A 81 -4.63 7.50 -7.93
N THR A 82 -4.72 7.79 -9.22
CA THR A 82 -5.93 7.70 -10.04
C THR A 82 -5.80 6.50 -10.98
N GLU A 83 -6.92 6.03 -11.54
CA GLU A 83 -6.88 4.97 -12.56
C GLU A 83 -5.99 5.37 -13.76
N GLU A 84 -5.93 6.66 -14.06
CA GLU A 84 -5.15 7.23 -15.17
C GLU A 84 -3.64 7.24 -14.90
N ASN A 85 -3.20 7.50 -13.66
CA ASN A 85 -1.78 7.65 -13.33
C ASN A 85 -1.14 6.39 -12.73
N MET A 86 -1.94 5.39 -12.34
CA MET A 86 -1.52 4.20 -11.60
C MET A 86 -0.33 3.51 -12.27
N TYR A 87 -0.45 3.19 -13.56
CA TYR A 87 0.60 2.47 -14.28
C TYR A 87 1.88 3.27 -14.39
N SER A 88 1.80 4.56 -14.72
CA SER A 88 2.99 5.42 -14.78
C SER A 88 3.70 5.48 -13.43
N MET A 89 2.98 5.76 -12.34
CA MET A 89 3.59 5.93 -11.02
C MET A 89 4.16 4.63 -10.45
N LEU A 90 3.43 3.51 -10.60
CA LEU A 90 3.92 2.21 -10.12
C LEU A 90 5.07 1.69 -10.98
N SER A 91 5.09 1.96 -12.29
CA SER A 91 6.23 1.58 -13.12
C SER A 91 7.49 2.31 -12.69
N GLU A 92 7.45 3.63 -12.52
CA GLU A 92 8.59 4.43 -12.07
C GLU A 92 9.11 3.99 -10.69
N ALA A 93 8.21 3.58 -9.79
CA ALA A 93 8.57 3.13 -8.45
C ALA A 93 9.22 1.74 -8.40
N LEU A 94 9.02 0.91 -9.44
CA LEU A 94 9.48 -0.49 -9.48
C LEU A 94 10.68 -0.73 -10.41
N TYR A 95 11.17 0.32 -11.10
CA TYR A 95 12.38 0.29 -11.94
C TYR A 95 13.60 0.80 -11.17
#